data_AF-A0A5C7P1W1-F1
#
_entry.id   AF-A0A5C7P1W1-F1
#
_cell.length_a   1.000
_cell.length_b   1.000
_cell.length_c   1.000
_cell.angle_alpha   90.00
_cell.angle_beta   90.00
_cell.angle_gamma   90.00
#
_symmetry.space_group_name_H-M   'P 1'
#
loop_
_entity.id
_entity.type
_entity.pdbx_description
1 polymer ?
#
loop_
_entity_poly.entity_id
_entity_poly.type
_entity_poly.pdbx_seq_one_letter_code
_entity_poly.pdbx_strand_id
1 'polypeptide(L)'
;MSAASRDTGSVTVTMPIRIKRRGSRKAVTLPDGGAVQPRPWDDTPTPIQLALARGHRWLAMVESGEARTLSEVAEREGMDRAYVSRMVNLTTLAPDIVAAILDETLPPEVTLFDLASGTPLLWEEQRDRVQPRRALIDNHYPNRP
;
A
#
# COMPACT_ATOMS: atom_id res chain seq x y z
N MET A 1 22.99 -7.39 -41.45
CA MET A 1 22.25 -8.67 -41.63
C MET A 1 22.07 -9.32 -40.27
N SER A 2 20.93 -9.99 -40.08
CA SER A 2 20.42 -10.63 -38.86
C SER A 2 19.78 -9.67 -37.84
N ALA A 3 18.56 -9.84 -37.35
CA ALA A 3 17.35 -10.52 -37.82
C ALA A 3 16.22 -9.84 -37.03
N ALA A 4 15.13 -9.46 -37.70
CA ALA A 4 13.97 -8.92 -37.01
C ALA A 4 13.26 -10.07 -36.27
N SER A 5 13.32 -10.06 -34.94
CA SER A 5 12.41 -10.85 -34.11
C SER A 5 11.36 -9.91 -33.56
N ARG A 6 10.10 -10.16 -33.95
CA ARG A 6 8.93 -9.56 -33.30
C ARG A 6 8.74 -10.30 -31.99
N ASP A 7 8.99 -9.65 -30.85
CA ASP A 7 8.72 -10.24 -29.54
C ASP A 7 7.53 -9.57 -28.86
N THR A 8 6.39 -10.26 -28.98
CA THR A 8 5.44 -10.61 -27.91
C THR A 8 5.29 -9.67 -26.72
N GLY A 9 4.45 -8.64 -26.85
CA GLY A 9 3.49 -8.18 -25.81
C GLY A 9 3.99 -7.83 -24.40
N SER A 10 5.28 -7.63 -24.15
CA SER A 10 5.79 -7.31 -22.81
C SER A 10 6.15 -5.83 -22.68
N VAL A 11 5.65 -5.20 -21.62
CA VAL A 11 6.03 -3.84 -21.23
C VAL A 11 7.06 -3.96 -20.12
N THR A 12 8.33 -3.70 -20.43
CA THR A 12 9.40 -3.62 -19.42
C THR A 12 9.55 -2.18 -18.94
N VAL A 13 9.17 -1.91 -17.70
CA VAL A 13 9.38 -0.60 -17.06
C VAL A 13 10.64 -0.67 -16.19
N THR A 14 11.69 0.05 -16.59
CA THR A 14 12.90 0.22 -15.77
C THR A 14 12.85 1.57 -15.08
N MET A 15 12.63 1.57 -13.76
CA MET A 15 12.68 2.78 -12.94
C MET A 15 13.84 2.70 -11.94
N PRO A 16 14.76 3.68 -11.93
CA PRO A 16 15.85 3.70 -10.97
C PRO A 16 15.31 4.02 -9.57
N ILE A 17 15.30 3.04 -8.67
CA ILE A 17 14.97 3.25 -7.26
C ILE A 17 16.25 3.35 -6.41
N ARG A 18 16.27 4.29 -5.46
CA ARG A 18 17.35 4.39 -4.44
C ARG A 18 16.78 4.01 -3.09
N ILE A 19 17.16 2.84 -2.59
CA ILE A 19 16.77 2.36 -1.25
C ILE A 19 17.68 3.02 -0.21
N LYS A 20 17.11 3.86 0.67
CA LYS A 20 17.83 4.44 1.81
C LYS A 20 17.36 3.78 3.10
N ARG A 21 18.26 3.06 3.78
CA ARG A 21 18.01 2.45 5.09
C ARG A 21 18.08 3.54 6.17
N ARG A 22 16.97 3.79 6.88
CA ARG A 22 16.85 4.87 7.88
C ARG A 22 17.12 4.36 9.29
N GLY A 23 18.29 4.72 9.83
CA GLY A 23 18.58 4.65 11.25
C GLY A 23 18.33 6.02 11.89
N SER A 24 17.39 6.05 12.84
CA SER A 24 17.09 6.97 13.95
C SER A 24 17.18 8.50 13.83
N ARG A 25 17.72 9.12 12.77
CA ARG A 25 17.54 10.55 12.38
C ARG A 25 18.59 10.94 11.33
N LYS A 26 18.15 11.49 10.20
CA LYS A 26 18.99 12.31 9.31
C LYS A 26 18.14 13.43 8.70
N ALA A 27 18.41 14.66 9.12
CA ALA A 27 17.92 15.84 8.43
C ALA A 27 18.74 16.04 7.14
N VAL A 28 18.09 16.35 6.03
CA VAL A 28 18.75 16.72 4.78
C VAL A 28 18.72 18.23 4.65
N THR A 29 19.89 18.86 4.67
CA THR A 29 20.05 20.29 4.39
C THR A 29 20.43 20.44 2.91
N LEU A 30 19.81 21.39 2.20
CA LEU A 30 20.24 21.76 0.86
C LEU A 30 21.56 22.56 0.91
N PRO A 31 22.33 22.61 -0.19
CA PRO A 31 23.57 23.39 -0.29
C PRO A 31 23.38 24.90 -0.04
N ASP A 32 22.16 25.41 -0.18
CA ASP A 32 21.77 26.81 0.07
C ASP A 32 21.34 27.06 1.54
N GLY A 33 21.43 26.05 2.41
CA GLY A 33 21.00 26.15 3.81
C GLY A 33 19.49 25.96 4.00
N GLY A 34 18.73 25.70 2.94
CA GLY A 34 17.32 25.37 3.03
C GLY A 34 17.10 24.02 3.72
N ALA A 35 16.11 23.96 4.61
CA ALA A 35 15.61 22.69 5.12
C ALA A 35 14.72 22.03 4.05
N VAL A 36 14.99 20.76 3.72
CA VAL A 36 13.99 19.96 2.99
C VAL A 36 12.77 19.84 3.90
N GLN A 37 11.60 20.25 3.41
CA GLN A 37 10.35 19.97 4.11
C GLN A 37 10.28 18.46 4.39
N PRO A 38 10.16 18.03 5.66
CA PRO A 38 10.01 16.62 5.97
C PRO A 38 8.79 16.09 5.25
N ARG A 39 8.98 15.03 4.48
CA ARG A 39 7.89 14.32 3.83
C ARG A 39 7.21 13.43 4.88
N PRO A 40 5.92 13.07 4.75
CA PRO A 40 5.24 12.22 5.73
C PRO A 40 6.01 10.92 6.05
N TRP A 41 6.63 10.30 5.04
CA TRP A 41 7.46 9.10 5.22
C TRP A 41 8.88 9.33 5.76
N ASP A 42 9.24 10.56 6.13
CA ASP A 42 10.49 10.85 6.85
C ASP A 42 10.38 10.50 8.35
N ASP A 43 9.17 10.27 8.87
CA ASP A 43 8.87 9.90 10.25
C ASP A 43 8.89 8.38 10.50
N THR A 44 8.55 7.98 11.73
CA THR A 44 8.45 6.56 12.11
C THR A 44 7.29 5.93 11.33
N PRO A 45 7.50 4.81 10.61
CA PRO A 45 6.44 4.22 9.81
C PRO A 45 5.20 3.87 10.63
N THR A 46 4.03 4.21 10.10
CA THR A 46 2.76 3.87 10.73
C THR A 46 2.50 2.36 10.69
N PRO A 47 1.64 1.81 11.57
CA PRO A 47 1.32 0.38 11.55
C PRO A 47 0.80 -0.13 10.20
N ILE A 48 0.04 0.70 9.46
CA ILE A 48 -0.48 0.34 8.13
C ILE A 48 0.61 0.36 7.05
N GLN A 49 1.58 1.30 7.12
CA GLN A 49 2.75 1.29 6.24
C GLN A 49 3.62 0.05 6.49
N LEU A 50 3.80 -0.35 7.76
CA LEU A 50 4.50 -1.60 8.11
C LEU A 50 3.74 -2.84 7.62
N ALA A 51 2.41 -2.84 7.71
CA ALA A 51 1.57 -3.91 7.18
C ALA A 51 1.71 -4.07 5.67
N LEU A 52 1.71 -2.95 4.92
CA LEU A 52 1.94 -2.96 3.48
C LEU A 52 3.34 -3.52 3.12
N ALA A 53 4.37 -3.08 3.84
CA ALA A 53 5.74 -3.58 3.65
C ALA A 53 5.84 -5.10 3.94
N ARG A 54 5.17 -5.59 4.99
CA ARG A 54 5.07 -7.03 5.28
C ARG A 54 4.36 -7.77 4.16
N GLY A 55 3.25 -7.24 3.66
CA GLY A 55 2.51 -7.79 2.52
C GLY A 55 3.41 -8.05 1.32
N HIS A 56 4.17 -7.05 0.88
CA HIS A 56 5.10 -7.20 -0.23
C HIS A 56 6.23 -8.19 0.06
N ARG A 57 6.82 -8.16 1.26
CA ARG A 57 7.87 -9.12 1.65
C ARG A 57 7.33 -10.56 1.63
N TRP A 58 6.13 -10.76 2.15
CA TRP A 58 5.50 -12.08 2.26
C TRP A 58 5.05 -12.61 0.91
N LEU A 59 4.54 -11.75 0.03
CA LEU A 59 4.27 -12.11 -1.37
C LEU A 59 5.56 -12.53 -2.09
N ALA A 60 6.64 -11.75 -1.93
CA ALA A 60 7.93 -12.06 -2.57
C ALA A 60 8.54 -13.40 -2.08
N MET A 61 8.34 -13.78 -0.81
CA MET A 61 8.76 -15.10 -0.33
C MET A 61 8.02 -16.24 -1.03
N VAL A 62 6.73 -16.05 -1.35
CA VAL A 62 5.95 -17.05 -2.09
C VAL A 62 6.36 -17.09 -3.56
N GLU A 63 6.49 -15.92 -4.20
CA GLU A 63 6.86 -15.81 -5.61
C GLU A 63 8.28 -16.32 -5.91
N SER A 64 9.21 -16.13 -4.97
CA SER A 64 10.58 -16.65 -5.08
C SER A 64 10.71 -18.13 -4.76
N GLY A 65 9.66 -18.76 -4.21
CA GLY A 65 9.69 -20.14 -3.75
C GLY A 65 10.37 -20.34 -2.40
N GLU A 66 10.78 -19.27 -1.70
CA GLU A 66 11.30 -19.35 -0.32
C GLU A 66 10.27 -19.98 0.63
N ALA A 67 8.99 -19.72 0.40
CA ALA A 67 7.85 -20.40 1.00
C ALA A 67 6.90 -20.91 -0.09
N ARG A 68 6.32 -22.10 0.07
CA ARG A 68 5.41 -22.68 -0.94
C ARG A 68 3.99 -22.16 -0.81
N THR A 69 3.61 -21.70 0.39
CA THR A 69 2.25 -21.23 0.69
C THR A 69 2.25 -20.12 1.73
N LEU A 70 1.15 -19.38 1.83
CA LEU A 70 0.94 -18.41 2.91
C LEU A 70 0.91 -19.04 4.31
N SER A 71 0.55 -20.33 4.42
CA SER A 71 0.61 -21.06 5.69
C SER A 71 2.05 -21.24 6.15
N GLU A 72 2.97 -21.59 5.24
CA GLU A 72 4.39 -21.70 5.56
C GLU A 72 5.01 -20.35 5.95
N VAL A 73 4.58 -19.25 5.29
CA VAL A 73 4.97 -17.90 5.71
C VAL A 73 4.48 -17.60 7.13
N ALA A 74 3.24 -17.97 7.45
CA ALA A 74 2.64 -17.76 8.77
C ALA A 74 3.41 -18.51 9.87
N GLU A 75 3.72 -19.79 9.64
CA GLU A 75 4.53 -20.61 10.55
C GLU A 75 5.92 -20.00 10.79
N ARG A 76 6.60 -19.54 9.73
CA ARG A 76 7.95 -18.93 9.82
C ARG A 76 7.95 -17.63 10.60
N GLU A 77 6.94 -16.79 10.41
CA GLU A 77 6.85 -15.46 11.03
C GLU A 77 6.13 -15.50 12.39
N GLY A 78 5.66 -16.67 12.84
CA GLY A 78 4.94 -16.84 14.11
C GLY A 78 3.58 -16.14 14.13
N MET A 79 2.93 -16.07 12.96
CA MET A 79 1.68 -15.35 12.74
C MET A 79 0.55 -16.32 12.38
N ASP A 80 -0.69 -15.86 12.51
CA ASP A 80 -1.83 -16.60 11.96
C ASP A 80 -1.93 -16.43 10.43
N ARG A 81 -2.40 -17.47 9.74
CA ARG A 81 -2.56 -17.49 8.28
C ARG A 81 -3.51 -16.38 7.80
N ALA A 82 -4.59 -16.09 8.52
CA ALA A 82 -5.51 -15.02 8.14
C ALA A 82 -4.88 -13.63 8.32
N TYR A 83 -3.93 -13.46 9.25
CA TYR A 83 -3.14 -12.24 9.33
C TYR A 83 -2.19 -12.12 8.13
N VAL A 84 -1.45 -13.18 7.79
CA VAL A 84 -0.57 -13.18 6.62
C VAL A 84 -1.33 -12.87 5.33
N SER A 85 -2.48 -13.53 5.13
CA SER A 85 -3.35 -13.31 3.98
C SER A 85 -3.80 -11.85 3.87
N ARG A 86 -4.26 -11.24 4.97
CA ARG A 86 -4.66 -9.83 5.00
C ARG A 86 -3.52 -8.89 4.59
N MET A 87 -2.31 -9.11 5.08
CA MET A 87 -1.16 -8.28 4.72
C MET A 87 -0.81 -8.44 3.23
N VAL A 88 -0.83 -9.66 2.70
CA VAL A 88 -0.60 -9.90 1.27
C VAL A 88 -1.69 -9.24 0.40
N ASN A 89 -2.96 -9.23 0.84
CA ASN A 89 -4.03 -8.54 0.11
C ASN A 89 -3.79 -7.04 -0.05
N LEU A 90 -3.03 -6.38 0.84
CA LEU A 90 -2.69 -4.97 0.67
C LEU A 90 -1.88 -4.70 -0.61
N THR A 91 -1.19 -5.70 -1.13
CA THR A 91 -0.39 -5.58 -2.36
C THR A 91 -1.24 -5.49 -3.63
N THR A 92 -2.54 -5.77 -3.54
CA THR A 92 -3.48 -5.73 -4.67
C THR A 92 -4.32 -4.45 -4.71
N LEU A 93 -4.07 -3.53 -3.77
CA LEU A 93 -4.75 -2.25 -3.71
C LEU A 93 -4.45 -1.37 -4.94
N ALA A 94 -5.41 -0.53 -5.27
CA ALA A 94 -5.26 0.47 -6.31
C ALA A 94 -4.06 1.39 -6.00
N PRO A 95 -3.25 1.77 -7.01
CA PRO A 95 -2.01 2.53 -6.78
C PRO A 95 -2.20 3.84 -6.02
N ASP A 96 -3.34 4.52 -6.22
CA ASP A 96 -3.71 5.75 -5.53
C ASP A 96 -4.03 5.53 -4.04
N ILE A 97 -4.60 4.37 -3.68
CA ILE A 97 -4.82 3.99 -2.28
C ILE A 97 -3.48 3.68 -1.60
N VAL A 98 -2.57 2.99 -2.31
CA VAL A 98 -1.20 2.75 -1.82
C VAL A 98 -0.48 4.07 -1.59
N ALA A 99 -0.59 5.02 -2.51
CA ALA A 99 -0.03 6.36 -2.32
C ALA A 99 -0.63 7.05 -1.08
N ALA A 100 -1.95 7.00 -0.89
CA ALA A 100 -2.60 7.59 0.28
C ALA A 100 -2.17 6.95 1.63
N ILE A 101 -1.82 5.65 1.65
CA ILE A 101 -1.22 5.00 2.83
C ILE A 101 0.16 5.58 3.12
N LEU A 102 0.99 5.77 2.08
CA LEU A 102 2.36 6.26 2.21
C LEU A 102 2.42 7.75 2.54
N ASP A 103 1.46 8.53 2.05
CA ASP A 103 1.35 9.97 2.27
C ASP A 103 0.52 10.30 3.53
N GLU A 104 -0.04 9.28 4.20
CA GLU A 104 -0.88 9.42 5.40
C GLU A 104 -2.13 10.30 5.16
N THR A 105 -2.69 10.23 3.96
CA THR A 105 -3.86 11.01 3.53
C THR A 105 -5.14 10.21 3.47
N LEU A 106 -5.14 8.95 3.94
CA LEU A 106 -6.36 8.18 4.09
C LEU A 106 -7.31 8.85 5.09
N PRO A 107 -8.64 8.80 4.87
CA PRO A 107 -9.58 9.23 5.89
C PRO A 107 -9.36 8.46 7.20
N PRO A 108 -9.46 9.13 8.37
CA PRO A 108 -9.14 8.51 9.66
C PRO A 108 -10.08 7.35 10.03
N GLU A 109 -11.24 7.24 9.39
CA GLU A 109 -12.19 6.15 9.58
C GLU A 109 -11.79 4.86 8.83
N VAL A 110 -10.88 4.96 7.85
CA VAL A 110 -10.42 3.81 7.07
C VAL A 110 -9.43 3.00 7.91
N THR A 111 -9.80 1.75 8.19
CA THR A 111 -8.95 0.84 8.96
C THR A 111 -8.17 -0.10 8.05
N LEU A 112 -7.13 -0.72 8.60
CA LEU A 112 -6.43 -1.83 7.97
C LEU A 112 -7.39 -2.95 7.53
N PHE A 113 -8.44 -3.21 8.33
CA PHE A 113 -9.38 -4.28 8.04
C PHE A 113 -10.22 -3.97 6.79
N ASP A 114 -10.64 -2.72 6.60
CA ASP A 114 -11.43 -2.30 5.43
C ASP A 114 -10.67 -2.51 4.11
N LEU A 115 -9.35 -2.35 4.17
CA LEU A 115 -8.44 -2.47 3.04
C LEU A 115 -7.97 -3.90 2.77
N ALA A 116 -7.75 -4.69 3.83
CA ALA A 116 -7.12 -6.00 3.76
C ALA A 116 -8.09 -7.20 3.74
N SER A 117 -9.33 -7.00 4.19
CA SER A 117 -10.33 -8.06 4.31
C SER A 117 -11.36 -7.98 3.20
N GLY A 118 -11.52 -9.08 2.46
CA GLY A 118 -12.45 -9.15 1.34
C GLY A 118 -12.21 -8.06 0.29
N THR A 119 -10.94 -7.70 0.05
CA THR A 119 -10.53 -6.64 -0.88
C THR A 119 -11.10 -6.94 -2.27
N PRO A 120 -11.93 -6.07 -2.85
CA PRO A 120 -12.49 -6.28 -4.17
C PRO A 120 -11.40 -6.38 -5.23
N LEU A 121 -11.66 -7.16 -6.28
CA LEU A 121 -10.71 -7.26 -7.40
C LEU A 121 -10.73 -5.99 -8.27
N LEU A 122 -11.88 -5.32 -8.36
CA LEU A 122 -12.01 -4.08 -9.12
C LEU A 122 -11.53 -2.88 -8.28
N TRP A 123 -10.59 -2.10 -8.82
CA TRP A 123 -10.07 -0.90 -8.15
C TRP A 123 -11.12 0.18 -7.92
N GLU A 124 -12.17 0.24 -8.74
CA GLU A 124 -13.30 1.16 -8.52
C GLU A 124 -14.01 0.83 -7.21
N GLU A 125 -14.33 -0.44 -6.97
CA GLU A 125 -14.95 -0.89 -5.71
C GLU A 125 -14.02 -0.73 -4.50
N GLN A 126 -12.69 -0.81 -4.70
CA GLN A 126 -11.73 -0.49 -3.65
C GLN A 126 -11.76 1.00 -3.29
N ARG A 127 -11.85 1.89 -4.28
CA ARG A 127 -11.94 3.35 -4.05
C ARG A 127 -13.21 3.72 -3.28
N ASP A 128 -14.32 3.04 -3.53
CA ASP A 128 -15.56 3.28 -2.78
C ASP A 128 -15.43 3.01 -1.27
N ARG A 129 -14.51 2.12 -0.86
CA ARG A 129 -14.24 1.84 0.57
C ARG A 129 -13.48 2.95 1.28
N VAL A 130 -12.67 3.73 0.54
CA VAL A 130 -11.85 4.80 1.10
C VAL A 130 -12.44 6.18 0.89
N GLN A 131 -13.61 6.27 0.25
CA GLN A 131 -14.33 7.53 0.18
C GLN A 131 -14.82 7.93 1.58
N PRO A 132 -14.70 9.22 1.96
CA PRO A 132 -15.30 9.71 3.19
C PRO A 132 -16.78 9.34 3.18
N ARG A 133 -17.26 8.74 4.26
CA ARG A 133 -18.70 8.46 4.40
C ARG A 133 -19.41 9.81 4.44
N ARG A 134 -19.95 10.21 3.29
CA ARG A 134 -20.69 11.46 3.12
C ARG A 134 -21.81 11.43 4.15
N ALA A 135 -21.67 12.25 5.19
CA ALA A 135 -22.72 12.41 6.17
C ALA A 135 -23.98 12.77 5.39
N LEU A 136 -25.03 11.94 5.51
CA LEU A 136 -26.37 12.22 5.01
C LEU A 136 -26.96 13.38 5.83
N ILE A 137 -26.38 14.56 5.71
CA ILE A 137 -27.00 15.83 6.07
C ILE A 137 -27.59 16.39 4.78
N ASP A 138 -28.65 15.74 4.32
CA ASP A 138 -29.64 16.28 3.39
C ASP A 138 -30.87 15.37 3.45
N ASN A 139 -31.54 15.36 4.61
CA ASN A 139 -32.99 15.29 4.57
C ASN A 139 -33.53 16.44 5.40
N HIS A 140 -33.55 17.59 4.74
CA HIS A 140 -34.67 18.50 4.77
C HIS A 140 -35.95 17.71 5.06
N TYR A 141 -36.42 17.73 6.31
CA TYR A 141 -37.83 17.51 6.57
C TYR A 141 -38.52 18.82 6.19
N PRO A 142 -39.21 18.91 5.05
CA PRO A 142 -40.19 19.97 4.91
C PRO A 142 -41.29 19.69 5.95
N ASN A 143 -41.65 20.73 6.70
CA ASN A 143 -43.00 20.90 7.27
C ASN A 143 -44.03 20.26 6.31
N ARG A 144 -45.04 19.49 6.70
CA ARG A 144 -46.06 19.63 7.76
C ARG A 144 -47.12 18.50 7.51
N PRO A 145 -48.31 18.40 8.16
CA PRO A 145 -49.17 19.42 8.78
C PRO A 145 -49.10 19.57 10.32
#